data_AF-A0A954A9G6-F1
#
_entry.id   AF-A0A954A9G6-F1
#
_cell.length_a   1.000
_cell.length_b   1.000
_cell.length_c   1.000
_cell.angle_alpha   90.00
_cell.angle_beta   90.00
_cell.angle_gamma   90.00
#
_symmetry.space_group_name_H-M   'P 1'
#
loop_
_entity.id
_entity.type
_entity.pdbx_description
1 polymer ?
#
loop_
_entity_poly.entity_id
_entity_poly.type
_entity_poly.pdbx_seq_one_letter_code
_entity_poly.pdbx_strand_id
1 'polypeptide(L)'
;KRHAIIERNDEGWFIVDAGSSNGTFVNDVRATEPLPLYDGDVVRLGHLIAVFEAPDVPPPPPPPVRDADREISEIPERFRRPAPTLERGRLDAPVRSLRELSTALWWIVGIGLALFVYLVLLDHRARLFGSSSSGSKEEIRARSDG
;
A
#
# COMPACT_ATOMS: atom_id res chain seq x y z
N LYS A 1 17.05 10.49 8.94
CA LYS A 1 17.84 9.26 8.71
C LYS A 1 18.54 9.39 7.36
N ARG A 2 19.84 9.10 7.24
CA ARG A 2 20.53 9.07 5.93
C ARG A 2 20.17 7.75 5.23
N HIS A 3 19.84 7.80 3.95
CA HIS A 3 19.42 6.61 3.20
C HIS A 3 20.59 6.04 2.39
N ALA A 4 21.25 6.90 1.63
CA ALA A 4 22.47 6.61 0.91
C ALA A 4 23.45 7.78 1.06
N ILE A 5 24.72 7.52 0.75
CA ILE A 5 25.76 8.51 0.59
C ILE A 5 26.21 8.44 -0.87
N ILE A 6 26.26 9.61 -1.52
CA ILE A 6 26.81 9.77 -2.87
C ILE A 6 28.09 10.57 -2.72
N GLU A 7 29.19 10.04 -3.24
CA GLU A 7 30.52 10.63 -3.17
C GLU A 7 31.12 10.73 -4.57
N ARG A 8 31.90 11.79 -4.80
CA ARG A 8 32.68 11.96 -6.03
C ARG A 8 34.15 11.89 -5.68
N ASN A 9 34.89 11.05 -6.38
CA ASN A 9 36.34 10.95 -6.30
C ASN A 9 36.96 11.13 -7.70
N ASP A 10 38.27 10.88 -7.82
CA ASP A 10 39.00 11.01 -9.09
C ASP A 10 38.55 10.01 -10.17
N GLU A 11 37.93 8.90 -9.78
CA GLU A 11 37.45 7.83 -10.68
C GLU A 11 36.00 8.05 -11.15
N GLY A 12 35.22 8.88 -10.45
CA GLY A 12 33.85 9.19 -10.83
C GLY A 12 32.91 9.38 -9.64
N TRP A 13 31.63 9.07 -9.85
CA TRP A 13 30.61 9.09 -8.81
C TRP A 13 30.38 7.69 -8.25
N PHE A 14 30.16 7.63 -6.95
CA PHE A 14 29.91 6.40 -6.23
C PHE A 14 28.74 6.58 -5.28
N ILE A 15 27.97 5.51 -5.08
CA ILE A 15 26.86 5.48 -4.13
C ILE A 15 27.00 4.27 -3.20
N VAL A 16 26.75 4.49 -1.91
CA VAL A 16 26.74 3.44 -0.88
C VAL A 16 25.53 3.59 0.02
N ASP A 17 24.91 2.48 0.42
CA ASP A 17 23.82 2.48 1.38
C ASP A 17 24.29 2.90 2.78
N ALA A 18 23.55 3.80 3.42
CA ALA A 18 23.91 4.34 4.74
C ALA A 18 23.17 3.62 5.89
N GLY A 19 22.85 2.33 5.73
CA GLY A 19 22.04 1.57 6.69
C GLY A 19 20.55 1.89 6.57
N SER A 20 20.07 2.05 5.34
CA SER A 20 18.66 2.35 5.10
C SER A 20 17.78 1.13 5.42
N SER A 21 16.54 1.38 5.85
CA SER A 21 15.63 0.28 6.22
C SER A 21 15.25 -0.58 5.01
N ASN A 22 15.12 0.03 3.84
CA ASN A 22 14.62 -0.62 2.62
C ASN A 22 15.73 -0.86 1.59
N GLY A 23 16.97 -0.46 1.88
CA GLY A 23 18.11 -0.56 0.97
C GLY A 23 18.17 0.57 -0.09
N THR A 24 19.34 0.64 -0.70
CA THR A 24 19.68 1.48 -1.86
C THR A 24 20.09 0.57 -3.01
N PHE A 25 19.58 0.84 -4.21
CA PHE A 25 19.84 0.04 -5.40
C PHE A 25 20.18 0.94 -6.59
N VAL A 26 21.05 0.47 -7.47
CA VAL A 26 21.37 1.08 -8.77
C VAL A 26 21.17 0.02 -9.84
N ASN A 27 20.30 0.27 -10.83
CA ASN A 27 19.98 -0.70 -11.89
C ASN A 27 19.70 -2.12 -11.32
N ASP A 28 18.89 -2.16 -10.25
CA ASP A 28 18.52 -3.36 -9.47
C ASP A 28 19.65 -4.06 -8.66
N VAL A 29 20.88 -3.54 -8.69
CA VAL A 29 21.99 -4.00 -7.86
C VAL A 29 21.99 -3.25 -6.54
N ARG A 30 22.03 -3.96 -5.41
CA ARG A 30 22.04 -3.35 -4.07
C ARG A 30 23.42 -2.76 -3.75
N ALA A 31 23.47 -1.47 -3.40
CA ALA A 31 24.70 -0.74 -3.10
C ALA A 31 25.17 -0.97 -1.65
N THR A 32 25.48 -2.22 -1.28
CA THR A 32 26.02 -2.55 0.06
C THR A 32 27.46 -2.09 0.25
N GLU A 33 28.20 -1.98 -0.85
CA GLU A 33 29.52 -1.38 -0.96
C GLU A 33 29.45 -0.19 -1.93
N PRO A 34 30.45 0.71 -1.97
CA PRO A 34 30.49 1.80 -2.93
C PRO A 34 30.38 1.28 -4.37
N LEU A 35 29.30 1.63 -5.03
CA LEU A 35 29.00 1.23 -6.39
C LEU A 35 29.18 2.43 -7.32
N PRO A 36 29.89 2.30 -8.46
CA PRO A 36 30.02 3.38 -9.41
C PRO A 36 28.65 3.77 -9.98
N LEU A 37 28.48 5.06 -10.22
CA LEU A 37 27.24 5.68 -10.68
C LEU A 37 27.51 6.48 -11.94
N TYR A 38 26.76 6.19 -13.00
CA TYR A 38 26.92 6.75 -14.32
C TYR A 38 25.69 7.52 -14.77
N ASP A 39 25.87 8.46 -15.70
CA ASP A 39 24.78 9.22 -16.29
C ASP A 39 23.70 8.28 -16.86
N GLY A 40 22.44 8.52 -16.49
CA GLY A 40 21.29 7.69 -16.85
C GLY A 40 20.98 6.53 -15.91
N ASP A 41 21.80 6.26 -14.89
CA ASP A 41 21.58 5.16 -13.96
C ASP A 41 20.30 5.34 -13.13
N VAL A 42 19.54 4.26 -12.96
CA VAL A 42 18.32 4.26 -12.15
C VAL A 42 18.65 3.93 -10.71
N VAL A 43 18.48 4.90 -9.82
CA VAL A 43 18.71 4.77 -8.39
C VAL A 43 17.38 4.58 -7.66
N ARG A 44 17.27 3.52 -6.87
CA ARG A 44 16.12 3.25 -6.00
C ARG A 44 16.50 3.35 -4.53
N LEU A 45 15.90 4.31 -3.84
CA LEU A 45 16.03 4.57 -2.41
C LEU A 45 14.75 4.12 -1.70
N GLY A 46 14.70 2.86 -1.30
CA GLY A 46 13.48 2.25 -0.78
C GLY A 46 12.35 2.26 -1.81
N HIS A 47 11.36 3.14 -1.63
CA HIS A 47 10.22 3.31 -2.55
C HIS A 47 10.39 4.44 -3.56
N LEU A 48 11.42 5.28 -3.39
CA LEU A 48 11.73 6.37 -4.31
C LEU A 48 12.59 5.83 -5.46
N ILE A 49 12.24 6.17 -6.69
CA ILE A 49 13.03 5.89 -7.89
C ILE A 49 13.43 7.22 -8.52
N ALA A 50 14.72 7.38 -8.83
CA ALA A 50 15.30 8.55 -9.47
C ALA A 50 16.29 8.12 -10.55
N VAL A 51 16.55 8.99 -11.52
CA VAL A 51 17.61 8.82 -12.52
C VAL A 51 18.77 9.72 -12.12
N PHE A 52 19.99 9.20 -12.17
CA PHE A 52 21.19 9.99 -11.95
C PHE A 52 21.58 10.71 -13.23
N GLU A 53 21.70 12.03 -13.17
CA GLU A 53 22.14 12.87 -14.28
C GLU A 53 23.48 13.52 -13.92
N ALA A 54 24.49 13.26 -14.73
CA ALA A 54 25.83 13.83 -14.59
C ALA A 54 26.46 13.99 -15.98
N PRO A 55 26.32 15.17 -16.63
CA PRO A 55 26.71 15.38 -18.03
C PRO A 55 28.19 15.19 -18.33
N ASP A 56 29.05 15.21 -17.30
CA ASP A 56 30.50 15.08 -17.42
C ASP A 56 31.02 13.64 -17.15
N VAL A 57 30.12 12.69 -16.87
CA VAL A 57 30.49 11.30 -16.56
C VAL A 57 30.34 10.46 -17.82
N PRO A 58 31.41 9.79 -18.32
CA PRO A 58 31.29 8.93 -19.47
C PRO A 58 30.26 7.83 -19.20
N PRO A 59 29.49 7.39 -20.22
CA PRO A 59 28.51 6.32 -20.05
C PRO A 59 29.19 5.07 -19.49
N PRO A 60 28.45 4.23 -18.74
CA PRO A 60 29.03 3.03 -18.15
C PRO A 60 29.71 2.20 -19.24
N PRO A 61 30.83 1.51 -18.92
CA PRO A 61 31.40 0.57 -19.87
C PRO A 61 30.29 -0.36 -20.34
N PRO A 62 30.16 -0.60 -21.65
CA PRO A 62 29.08 -1.42 -22.18
C PRO A 62 29.07 -2.73 -21.38
N PRO A 63 27.88 -3.18 -20.92
CA PRO A 63 27.80 -4.41 -20.16
C PRO A 63 28.55 -5.49 -20.95
N PRO A 64 29.35 -6.35 -20.30
CA PRO A 64 30.01 -7.42 -20.99
C PRO A 64 28.92 -8.13 -21.78
N VAL A 65 29.08 -8.15 -23.11
CA VAL A 65 28.19 -8.87 -24.00
C VAL A 65 28.40 -10.33 -23.62
N ARG A 66 27.67 -10.78 -22.59
CA ARG A 66 27.37 -12.20 -22.44
C ARG A 66 26.71 -12.53 -23.75
N ASP A 67 27.28 -13.47 -24.50
CA ASP A 67 26.70 -14.02 -25.72
C ASP A 67 25.24 -14.39 -25.42
N ALA A 68 24.31 -13.44 -25.56
CA ALA A 68 22.88 -13.62 -25.24
C ALA A 68 22.27 -14.66 -26.19
N ASP A 69 22.98 -14.95 -27.26
CA ASP A 69 22.69 -16.00 -28.24
C ASP A 69 22.93 -17.41 -27.67
N ARG A 70 23.79 -17.59 -26.66
CA ARG A 70 24.04 -18.90 -26.04
C ARG A 70 22.93 -19.31 -25.07
N GLU A 71 22.36 -18.38 -24.32
CA GLU A 71 21.40 -18.70 -23.24
C GLU A 71 19.98 -18.99 -23.78
N ILE A 72 19.62 -18.49 -24.97
CA ILE A 72 18.34 -18.83 -25.62
C ILE A 72 18.37 -20.26 -26.20
N SER A 73 19.55 -20.78 -26.51
CA SER A 73 19.72 -22.11 -27.14
C SER A 73 19.52 -23.28 -26.16
N GLU A 74 19.56 -23.03 -24.86
CA GLU A 74 19.49 -24.04 -23.80
C GLU A 74 18.23 -23.93 -22.92
N ILE A 75 17.12 -23.32 -23.38
CA ILE A 75 15.86 -23.47 -22.63
C ILE A 75 15.49 -24.97 -22.69
N PRO A 76 15.54 -25.73 -21.57
CA PRO A 76 15.19 -27.14 -21.60
C PRO A 76 13.76 -27.26 -22.10
N GLU A 77 13.45 -28.21 -22.99
CA GLU A 77 12.09 -28.40 -23.54
C GLU A 77 11.01 -28.44 -22.45
N ARG A 78 11.36 -28.89 -21.24
CA ARG A 78 10.53 -28.87 -20.04
C ARG A 78 9.96 -27.47 -19.70
N PHE A 79 10.69 -26.39 -20.00
CA PHE A 79 10.26 -25.01 -19.79
C PHE A 79 9.65 -24.36 -21.04
N ARG A 80 9.86 -24.96 -22.23
CA ARG A 80 9.10 -24.63 -23.44
C ARG A 80 7.68 -25.19 -23.25
N ARG A 81 6.85 -24.47 -22.49
CA ARG A 81 5.41 -24.77 -22.43
C ARG A 81 4.93 -24.83 -23.88
N PRO A 82 4.23 -25.90 -24.33
CA PRO A 82 3.59 -25.88 -25.62
C PRO A 82 2.74 -24.61 -25.66
N ALA A 83 2.90 -23.82 -26.72
CA ALA A 83 2.06 -22.65 -26.92
C ALA A 83 0.61 -23.10 -26.70
N PRO A 84 -0.16 -22.46 -25.81
CA PRO A 84 -1.55 -22.85 -25.65
C PRO A 84 -2.16 -22.77 -27.04
N THR A 85 -2.66 -23.91 -27.54
CA THR A 85 -3.50 -23.91 -28.74
C THR A 85 -4.58 -22.90 -28.45
N LEU A 86 -4.51 -21.74 -29.12
CA LEU A 86 -5.48 -20.67 -28.95
C LEU A 86 -6.78 -21.18 -29.57
N GLU A 87 -7.51 -22.01 -28.83
CA GLU A 87 -8.92 -22.28 -28.99
C GLU A 87 -9.60 -20.91 -29.00
N ARG A 88 -9.95 -20.46 -30.21
CA ARG A 88 -10.47 -19.13 -30.56
C ARG A 88 -11.88 -18.86 -30.01
N GLY A 89 -12.23 -19.41 -28.83
CA GLY A 89 -13.61 -19.48 -28.36
C GLY A 89 -13.82 -19.33 -26.85
N ARG A 90 -12.87 -18.76 -26.10
CA ARG A 90 -13.03 -18.59 -24.63
C ARG A 90 -12.74 -17.16 -24.16
N LEU A 91 -13.51 -16.20 -24.66
CA LEU A 91 -13.53 -14.81 -24.17
C LEU A 91 -14.83 -14.43 -23.43
N ASP A 92 -15.52 -15.40 -22.81
CA ASP A 92 -16.79 -15.14 -22.11
C ASP A 92 -16.67 -15.21 -20.58
N ALA A 93 -15.47 -15.15 -20.00
CA ALA A 93 -15.36 -15.03 -18.55
C ALA A 93 -15.79 -13.62 -18.13
N PRO A 94 -16.88 -13.44 -17.35
CA PRO A 94 -17.25 -12.12 -16.87
C PRO A 94 -16.19 -11.70 -15.86
N VAL A 95 -15.36 -10.75 -16.25
CA VAL A 95 -14.53 -9.99 -15.31
C VAL A 95 -15.50 -9.27 -14.38
N ARG A 96 -15.76 -9.87 -13.21
CA ARG A 96 -16.57 -9.23 -12.17
C ARG A 96 -15.93 -7.89 -11.86
N SER A 97 -16.60 -6.84 -12.30
CA SER A 97 -16.11 -5.48 -12.21
C SER A 97 -15.85 -5.14 -10.73
N LEU A 98 -14.63 -4.71 -10.41
CA LEU A 98 -14.26 -4.13 -9.11
C LEU A 98 -14.92 -2.74 -8.89
N ARG A 99 -16.12 -2.52 -9.45
CA ARG A 99 -16.98 -1.36 -9.23
C ARG A 99 -18.15 -1.66 -8.29
N GLU A 100 -18.50 -2.93 -8.06
CA GLU A 100 -19.61 -3.29 -7.15
C GLU A 100 -19.23 -3.21 -5.66
N LEU A 101 -17.94 -3.21 -5.32
CA LEU A 101 -17.50 -3.09 -3.94
C LEU A 101 -17.69 -1.67 -3.37
N SER A 102 -17.92 -0.65 -4.20
CA SER A 102 -18.04 0.73 -3.72
C SER A 102 -19.39 1.03 -3.08
N THR A 103 -20.50 0.44 -3.55
CA THR A 103 -21.85 0.74 -3.01
C THR A 103 -22.13 0.03 -1.70
N ALA A 104 -21.68 -1.23 -1.55
CA ALA A 104 -21.84 -2.00 -0.32
C ALA A 104 -21.15 -1.33 0.89
N LEU A 105 -20.03 -0.64 0.67
CA LEU A 105 -19.32 0.08 1.70
C LEU A 105 -20.09 1.33 2.18
N TRP A 106 -20.78 2.03 1.27
CA TRP A 106 -21.65 3.17 1.61
C TRP A 106 -22.88 2.76 2.43
N TRP A 107 -23.43 1.56 2.21
CA TRP A 107 -24.53 1.03 3.04
C TRP A 107 -24.10 0.79 4.48
N ILE A 108 -22.88 0.28 4.72
CA ILE A 108 -22.37 0.07 6.08
C ILE A 108 -22.23 1.40 6.83
N VAL A 109 -21.68 2.41 6.16
CA VAL A 109 -21.54 3.77 6.71
C VAL A 109 -22.92 4.39 7.00
N GLY A 110 -23.88 4.24 6.07
CA GLY A 110 -25.25 4.75 6.24
C GLY A 110 -26.01 4.08 7.38
N ILE A 111 -25.91 2.75 7.51
CA ILE A 111 -26.54 1.98 8.59
C ILE A 111 -25.94 2.39 9.94
N GLY A 112 -24.62 2.55 10.02
CA GLY A 112 -23.94 3.02 11.23
C GLY A 112 -24.41 4.41 11.68
N LEU A 113 -24.54 5.35 10.73
CA LEU A 113 -25.02 6.70 11.01
C LEU A 113 -26.49 6.70 11.47
N ALA A 114 -27.36 5.90 10.83
CA ALA A 114 -28.76 5.79 11.21
C ALA A 114 -28.94 5.21 12.63
N LEU A 115 -28.16 4.17 12.97
CA LEU A 115 -28.14 3.61 14.33
C LEU A 115 -27.67 4.63 15.36
N PHE A 116 -26.63 5.39 15.06
CA PHE A 116 -26.12 6.43 15.95
C PHE A 116 -27.18 7.50 16.24
N VAL A 117 -27.83 8.02 15.19
CA VAL A 117 -28.92 9.01 15.34
C VAL A 117 -30.09 8.43 16.14
N TYR A 118 -30.46 7.18 15.87
CA TYR A 118 -31.53 6.50 16.61
C TYR A 118 -31.21 6.39 18.11
N LEU A 119 -29.98 6.01 18.48
CA LEU A 119 -29.55 5.92 19.88
C LEU A 119 -29.55 7.30 20.56
N VAL A 120 -29.09 8.35 19.89
CA VAL A 120 -29.12 9.73 20.41
C VAL A 120 -30.56 10.19 20.64
N LEU A 121 -31.48 9.88 19.74
CA LEU A 121 -32.91 10.20 19.90
C LEU A 121 -33.56 9.40 21.03
N LEU A 122 -33.16 8.14 21.22
CA LEU A 122 -33.63 7.30 22.32
C LEU A 122 -33.15 7.82 23.67
N ASP A 123 -31.89 8.25 23.78
CA ASP A 123 -31.34 8.90 24.97
C ASP A 123 -32.06 10.23 25.26
N HIS A 124 -32.32 11.05 24.23
CA HIS A 124 -33.06 12.29 24.39
C HIS A 124 -34.50 12.05 24.87
N ARG A 125 -35.17 11.00 24.38
CA ARG A 125 -36.49 10.59 24.87
C ARG A 125 -36.46 10.03 26.28
N ALA A 126 -35.45 9.24 26.63
CA ALA A 126 -35.29 8.72 27.98
C ALA A 126 -35.13 9.84 29.03
N ARG A 127 -34.44 10.93 28.66
CA ARG A 127 -34.31 12.14 29.50
C ARG A 127 -35.63 12.90 29.68
N LEU A 128 -36.57 12.82 28.73
CA LEU A 128 -37.86 13.51 28.83
C LEU A 128 -38.88 12.75 29.71
N PHE A 129 -38.77 11.43 29.83
CA PHE A 129 -39.68 10.61 30.65
C PHE A 129 -39.12 10.24 32.04
N GLY A 130 -37.88 10.60 32.34
CA GLY A 130 -37.18 10.28 33.60
C GLY A 130 -37.47 11.19 34.80
N SER A 131 -38.47 12.08 34.76
CA SER A 131 -38.80 12.96 35.90
C SER A 131 -40.23 12.80 36.45
N SER A 132 -40.76 11.58 36.52
CA SER A 132 -42.01 11.33 37.25
C SER A 132 -41.98 10.02 38.03
N SER A 133 -41.21 9.99 39.11
CA SER A 133 -41.33 8.98 40.16
C SER A 133 -40.63 9.47 41.44
N SER A 134 -41.26 10.40 42.15
CA SER A 134 -40.89 10.78 43.53
C SER A 134 -41.99 11.65 44.15
N GLY A 135 -42.65 11.14 45.20
CA GLY A 135 -43.78 11.77 45.92
C GLY A 135 -45.12 11.24 45.39
N SER A 136 -45.90 10.44 46.10
CA SER A 136 -46.32 10.61 47.50
C SER A 136 -46.50 9.25 48.17
N LYS A 137 -45.66 8.99 49.19
CA LYS A 137 -45.80 7.85 50.11
C LYS A 137 -46.16 8.27 51.54
N GLU A 138 -46.65 9.49 51.74
CA GLU A 138 -47.04 9.99 53.05
C GLU A 138 -48.41 10.65 53.03
N GLU A 139 -49.49 9.88 53.06
CA GLU A 139 -50.75 10.36 53.64
C GLU A 139 -51.73 9.23 53.99
N ILE A 140 -51.30 8.27 54.82
CA ILE A 140 -52.25 7.46 55.60
C ILE A 140 -51.79 7.47 57.06
N ARG A 141 -51.84 8.66 57.66
CA ARG A 141 -51.84 8.85 59.11
C ARG A 141 -52.90 9.88 59.48
N ALA A 142 -54.16 9.55 59.27
CA ALA A 142 -55.28 10.28 59.88
C ALA A 142 -56.58 9.47 59.82
N ARG A 143 -56.70 8.44 60.66
CA ARG A 143 -58.00 7.99 61.18
C ARG A 143 -57.83 7.16 62.45
N SER A 144 -57.33 7.83 63.48
CA SER A 144 -57.69 7.56 64.87
C SER A 144 -58.76 8.60 65.23
N ASP A 145 -59.78 8.15 65.96
CA ASP A 145 -60.83 8.89 66.66
C ASP A 145 -62.19 8.99 65.95
N GLY A 146 -63.17 8.27 66.52
CA GLY A 146 -64.58 8.24 66.16
C GLY A 146 -65.19 6.87 66.44
#